data_AF-A0A257KIM2-F1
#
_entry.id   AF-A0A257KIM2-F1
#
_cell.length_a   1.000
_cell.length_b   1.000
_cell.length_c   1.000
_cell.angle_alpha   90.00
_cell.angle_beta   90.00
_cell.angle_gamma   90.00
#
_symmetry.space_group_name_H-M   'P 1'
#
loop_
_entity.id
_entity.type
_entity.pdbx_description
1 polymer ?
#
loop_
_entity_poly.entity_id
_entity_poly.type
_entity_poly.pdbx_seq_one_letter_code
_entity_poly.pdbx_strand_id
1 'polypeptide(L)'
;MPANPDAAVLSAVNWDDSKMATHFANVVNIQSTQEQVDLFFGTNQTWNLPSDKRVRVELNNRIILSPHAAKRLWLALGGVLEGYEARHGELRVDGR
;
A
#
# COMPACT_ATOMS: atom_id res chain seq x y z
N MET A 1 -45.73 -6.16 -21.08
CA MET A 1 -45.12 -6.02 -19.73
C MET A 1 -44.04 -7.08 -19.57
N PRO A 2 -42.97 -6.86 -18.79
CA PRO A 2 -42.65 -5.68 -17.97
C PRO A 2 -41.28 -5.05 -18.28
N ALA A 3 -41.08 -3.84 -17.75
CA ALA A 3 -39.79 -3.23 -17.53
C ALA A 3 -38.96 -4.12 -16.59
N ASN A 4 -37.67 -4.26 -16.85
CA ASN A 4 -36.72 -4.75 -15.85
C ASN A 4 -36.05 -3.53 -15.21
N PRO A 5 -36.47 -3.10 -14.00
CA PRO A 5 -35.65 -2.24 -13.17
C PRO A 5 -34.48 -3.10 -12.64
N ASP A 6 -33.41 -2.47 -12.19
CA ASP A 6 -32.28 -3.16 -11.53
C ASP A 6 -31.27 -3.84 -12.46
N ALA A 7 -30.89 -3.17 -13.55
CA ALA A 7 -29.49 -3.22 -13.96
C ALA A 7 -28.68 -2.59 -12.83
N ALA A 8 -28.17 -3.46 -11.95
CA ALA A 8 -27.35 -3.13 -10.80
C ALA A 8 -26.42 -1.97 -11.15
N VAL A 9 -26.67 -0.81 -10.52
CA VAL A 9 -25.72 0.29 -10.50
C VAL A 9 -24.56 -0.22 -9.66
N LEU A 10 -23.68 -1.01 -10.28
CA LEU A 10 -22.33 -1.23 -9.83
C LEU A 10 -21.81 0.16 -9.57
N SER A 11 -21.63 0.50 -8.29
CA SER A 11 -21.22 1.83 -7.86
C SER A 11 -19.92 2.12 -8.60
N ALA A 12 -20.02 2.90 -9.68
CA ALA A 12 -18.88 3.26 -10.49
C ALA A 12 -17.98 4.04 -9.54
N VAL A 13 -16.86 3.44 -9.16
CA VAL A 13 -15.88 4.10 -8.30
C VAL A 13 -15.39 5.31 -9.08
N ASN A 14 -15.79 6.50 -8.64
CA ASN A 14 -15.28 7.73 -9.22
C ASN A 14 -13.87 7.95 -8.66
N TRP A 15 -12.87 7.75 -9.51
CA TRP A 15 -11.48 7.96 -9.17
C TRP A 15 -11.15 9.45 -9.37
N ASP A 16 -11.05 10.22 -8.29
CA ASP A 16 -10.54 11.60 -8.33
C ASP A 16 -9.07 11.59 -7.88
N ASP A 17 -8.15 11.79 -8.82
CA ASP A 17 -6.70 11.86 -8.59
C ASP A 17 -6.19 13.30 -8.43
N SER A 18 -7.08 14.30 -8.45
CA SER A 18 -6.78 15.74 -8.43
C SER A 18 -5.88 16.19 -7.26
N LYS A 19 -5.89 15.46 -6.14
CA LYS A 19 -5.06 15.73 -4.95
C LYS A 19 -4.04 14.62 -4.65
N MET A 20 -3.80 13.73 -5.61
CA MET A 20 -2.88 12.61 -5.41
C MET A 20 -1.44 13.12 -5.33
N ALA A 21 -0.75 12.77 -4.25
CA ALA A 21 0.64 13.12 -4.03
C ALA A 21 1.51 11.86 -4.07
N THR A 22 2.45 11.81 -5.01
CA THR A 22 3.39 10.70 -5.14
C THR A 22 4.61 10.93 -4.25
N HIS A 23 4.89 9.98 -3.38
CA HIS A 23 6.06 10.00 -2.52
C HIS A 23 6.88 8.72 -2.71
N PHE A 24 8.20 8.87 -2.79
CA PHE A 24 9.10 7.73 -2.81
C PHE A 24 9.27 7.17 -1.39
N ALA A 25 9.12 5.86 -1.23
CA ALA A 25 9.35 5.16 0.02
C ALA A 25 9.96 3.79 -0.25
N ASN A 26 11.06 3.48 0.43
CA ASN A 26 11.73 2.18 0.37
C ASN A 26 11.60 1.38 1.67
N VAL A 27 11.06 2.00 2.72
CA VAL A 27 10.71 1.34 3.97
C VAL A 27 9.23 1.52 4.21
N VAL A 28 8.55 0.42 4.48
CA VAL A 28 7.15 0.40 4.92
C VAL A 28 7.09 -0.28 6.28
N ASN A 29 6.46 0.39 7.25
CA ASN A 29 6.12 -0.19 8.53
C ASN A 29 4.59 -0.17 8.68
N ILE A 30 4.00 -1.29 9.07
CA ILE A 30 2.55 -1.44 9.20
C ILE A 30 2.25 -1.79 10.64
N GLN A 31 1.34 -1.03 11.25
CA GLN A 31 0.81 -1.29 12.58
C GLN A 31 -0.71 -1.39 12.49
N SER A 32 -1.33 -2.19 13.36
CA SER A 32 -2.79 -2.31 13.40
C SER A 32 -3.30 -2.29 14.83
N THR A 33 -4.47 -1.70 15.00
CA THR A 33 -5.30 -1.77 16.19
C THR A 33 -6.64 -2.40 15.81
N GLN A 34 -7.55 -2.56 16.78
CA GLN A 34 -8.90 -3.07 16.51
C GLN A 34 -9.71 -2.15 15.58
N GLU A 35 -9.41 -0.85 15.58
CA GLU A 35 -10.20 0.17 14.90
C GLU A 35 -9.54 0.68 13.61
N GLN A 36 -8.21 0.61 13.51
CA GLN A 36 -7.47 1.17 12.38
C GLN A 36 -6.19 0.41 12.03
N VAL A 37 -5.71 0.63 10.82
CA VAL A 37 -4.41 0.16 10.33
C VAL A 37 -3.59 1.36 9.89
N ASP A 38 -2.41 1.51 10.46
CA ASP A 38 -1.47 2.59 10.21
C ASP A 38 -0.33 2.09 9.32
N LEU A 39 -0.13 2.73 8.17
CA LEU A 39 0.98 2.48 7.27
C LEU A 39 1.93 3.68 7.33
N PHE A 40 3.17 3.43 7.74
CA PHE A 40 4.24 4.40 7.78
C PHE A 40 5.18 4.15 6.60
N PHE A 41 5.26 5.12 5.71
CA PHE A 41 6.15 5.11 4.57
C PHE A 41 7.32 6.03 4.82
N GLY A 42 8.52 5.51 4.60
CA GLY A 42 9.75 6.22 4.85
C GLY A 42 10.84 5.95 3.82
N THR A 43 11.88 6.77 3.93
CA THR A 43 13.12 6.61 3.17
C THR A 43 14.25 6.28 4.13
N ASN A 44 15.01 5.24 3.78
CA ASN A 44 16.24 4.90 4.46
C ASN A 44 17.36 5.84 3.97
N GLN A 45 17.86 6.74 4.82
CA GLN A 45 18.87 7.74 4.46
C GLN A 45 20.31 7.27 4.76
N THR A 46 20.63 6.00 4.57
CA THR A 46 21.98 5.48 4.89
C THR A 46 22.97 5.75 3.75
N TRP A 47 23.41 7.00 3.58
CA TRP A 47 24.48 7.37 2.61
C TRP A 47 25.85 7.62 3.26
N ASN A 48 26.01 7.71 4.59
CA ASN A 48 27.36 7.84 5.15
C ASN A 48 27.40 7.46 6.64
N LEU A 49 27.95 6.28 6.99
CA LEU A 49 28.26 5.95 8.38
C LEU A 49 29.67 5.34 8.46
N PRO A 50 30.68 6.14 8.84
CA PRO A 50 32.00 5.63 9.18
C PRO A 50 32.06 4.81 10.49
N SER A 51 31.03 4.78 11.36
CA SER A 51 31.23 4.17 12.70
C SER A 51 30.01 3.73 13.51
N ASP A 52 28.77 4.07 13.15
CA ASP A 52 27.60 3.74 13.99
C ASP A 52 26.63 2.82 13.23
N LYS A 53 26.42 1.59 13.72
CA LYS A 53 25.63 0.52 13.09
C LYS A 53 24.11 0.79 13.09
N ARG A 54 23.68 2.04 13.30
CA ARG A 54 22.27 2.42 13.41
C ARG A 54 21.76 2.95 12.07
N VAL A 55 20.90 2.15 11.46
CA VAL A 55 20.14 2.53 10.27
C VAL A 55 19.12 3.60 10.66
N ARG A 56 19.26 4.81 10.09
CA ARG A 56 18.29 5.89 10.28
C ARG A 56 17.24 5.84 9.17
N VAL A 57 15.99 5.61 9.56
CA VAL A 57 14.84 5.66 8.65
C VAL A 57 14.06 6.93 8.93
N GLU A 58 13.84 7.75 7.91
CA GLU A 58 12.97 8.92 7.99
C GLU A 58 11.56 8.53 7.55
N LEU A 59 10.57 8.70 8.44
CA LEU A 59 9.17 8.44 8.14
C LEU A 59 8.51 9.74 7.67
N ASN A 60 8.19 9.83 6.38
CA ASN A 60 7.69 11.06 5.76
C ASN A 60 6.18 11.04 5.51
N ASN A 61 5.58 9.86 5.39
CA ASN A 61 4.15 9.73 5.11
C ASN A 61 3.50 8.72 6.04
N ARG A 62 2.33 9.07 6.58
CA ARG A 62 1.46 8.17 7.33
C ARG A 62 0.10 8.09 6.64
N ILE A 63 -0.34 6.87 6.34
CA ILE A 63 -1.66 6.58 5.82
C ILE A 63 -2.41 5.77 6.86
N ILE A 64 -3.59 6.24 7.26
CA ILE A 64 -4.47 5.53 8.19
C ILE A 64 -5.62 4.94 7.39
N LEU A 65 -5.83 3.64 7.54
CA LEU A 65 -6.87 2.89 6.86
C LEU A 65 -7.82 2.27 7.88
N SER A 66 -9.10 2.13 7.50
CA SER A 66 -9.98 1.22 8.22
C SER A 66 -9.60 -0.24 7.92
N PRO A 67 -9.92 -1.21 8.80
CA PRO A 67 -9.59 -2.62 8.58
C PRO A 67 -10.10 -3.17 7.25
N HIS A 68 -11.29 -2.74 6.81
CA HIS A 68 -11.87 -3.14 5.54
C HIS A 68 -11.10 -2.54 4.35
N ALA A 69 -10.66 -1.28 4.46
CA ALA A 69 -9.83 -0.66 3.43
C ALA A 69 -8.45 -1.33 3.34
N ALA A 70 -7.84 -1.67 4.48
CA ALA A 70 -6.58 -2.41 4.53
C ALA A 70 -6.71 -3.79 3.87
N LYS A 71 -7.82 -4.51 4.10
CA LYS A 71 -8.07 -5.80 3.43
C LYS A 71 -8.18 -5.64 1.91
N ARG A 72 -8.89 -4.62 1.43
CA ARG A 72 -8.97 -4.32 -0.01
C ARG A 72 -7.62 -3.98 -0.60
N LEU A 73 -6.82 -3.18 0.11
CA LEU A 73 -5.45 -2.85 -0.30
C LEU A 73 -4.60 -4.12 -0.41
N TRP A 74 -4.66 -5.02 0.57
CA TRP A 74 -3.93 -6.29 0.54
C TRP A 74 -4.31 -7.15 -0.68
N LEU A 75 -5.61 -7.32 -0.95
CA LEU A 75 -6.08 -8.12 -2.08
C LEU A 75 -5.65 -7.51 -3.43
N ALA A 76 -5.79 -6.19 -3.57
CA ALA A 76 -5.36 -5.48 -4.77
C ALA A 76 -3.84 -5.56 -4.97
N LEU A 77 -3.07 -5.36 -3.90
CA LEU A 77 -1.61 -5.45 -3.93
C LEU A 77 -1.14 -6.86 -4.27
N GLY A 78 -1.74 -7.89 -3.67
CA GLY A 78 -1.45 -9.29 -3.96
C GLY A 78 -1.62 -9.61 -5.44
N GLY A 79 -2.76 -9.23 -6.05
CA GLY A 79 -3.00 -9.47 -7.47
C GLY A 79 -2.02 -8.73 -8.39
N VAL A 80 -1.58 -7.52 -8.01
CA VAL A 80 -0.56 -6.78 -8.78
C VAL A 80 0.81 -7.46 -8.65
N LEU A 81 1.18 -7.93 -7.46
CA LEU A 81 2.45 -8.62 -7.22
C LEU A 81 2.49 -9.97 -7.94
N GLU A 82 1.43 -10.78 -7.86
CA GLU A 82 1.32 -12.03 -8.62
C GLU A 82 1.51 -11.79 -10.13
N GLY A 83 0.85 -10.75 -10.67
CA GLY A 83 1.00 -10.35 -12.06
C GLY A 83 2.40 -9.84 -12.42
N TYR A 84 3.12 -9.26 -11.46
CA TYR A 84 4.51 -8.83 -11.62
C TYR A 84 5.46 -10.03 -11.60
N GLU A 85 5.33 -10.92 -10.62
CA GLU A 85 6.17 -12.12 -10.48
C GLU A 85 6.04 -13.05 -11.69
N ALA A 86 4.84 -13.19 -12.25
CA ALA A 86 4.62 -13.95 -13.47
C ALA A 86 5.42 -13.43 -14.69
N ARG A 87 5.77 -12.13 -14.71
CA ARG A 87 6.49 -11.48 -15.83
C ARG A 87 7.98 -11.31 -15.57
N HIS A 88 8.36 -11.07 -14.32
CA HIS A 88 9.71 -10.64 -13.95
C HIS A 88 10.44 -11.64 -13.04
N GLY A 89 9.77 -12.69 -12.59
CA GLY A 89 10.30 -13.69 -11.65
C GLY A 89 9.92 -13.40 -10.20
N GLU A 90 10.06 -14.42 -9.35
CA GLU A 90 9.68 -14.40 -7.93
C GLU A 90 10.38 -13.26 -7.17
N LEU A 91 9.59 -12.43 -6.49
CA LEU A 91 10.09 -11.41 -5.58
C LEU A 91 10.48 -12.10 -4.28
N ARG A 92 11.75 -12.52 -4.20
CA ARG A 92 12.29 -13.08 -2.96
C ARG A 92 12.43 -11.96 -1.92
N VAL A 93 11.47 -11.90 -1.01
CA VAL A 93 11.66 -11.14 0.22
C VAL A 93 12.53 -12.01 1.12
N ASP A 94 13.79 -11.62 1.32
CA ASP A 94 14.67 -12.27 2.30
C ASP A 94 14.04 -12.05 3.69
N GLY A 95 13.29 -13.05 4.13
CA GLY A 95 12.50 -13.02 5.34
C GLY A 95 13.40 -13.12 6.57
N ARG A 96 13.29 -12.13 7.43
CA ARG A 96 13.71 -12.19 8.84
C ARG A 96 12.99 -13.31 9.59
#